data_AF-A0A940BIC1-F1
#
_entry.id   AF-A0A940BIC1-F1
#
_cell.length_a   1.000
_cell.length_b   1.000
_cell.length_c   1.000
_cell.angle_alpha   90.00
_cell.angle_beta   90.00
_cell.angle_gamma   90.00
#
_symmetry.space_group_name_H-M   'P 1'
#
loop_
_entity.id
_entity.type
_entity.pdbx_description
1 polymer ?
#
loop_
_entity_poly.entity_id
_entity_poly.type
_entity_poly.pdbx_seq_one_letter_code
_entity_poly.pdbx_strand_id
1 'polypeptide(L)'
;MKRLIALLIILAGLFGPAAAEEETSFLSVLASPNVTILLPSSGQSYDPQGLLHVEATGKNVKYMEVSFTYEGETQVVRADGDRIECTFDTFQFTESAHVTVAGYGETDMYGYETQAVRSVDILSPREKLIRDMFSLAYKNFRDPYYYHAPAQEDWDRGVCKNFVMRLFDTYKDAYAMKAYPDLELHMPKNNSKVNCAPYDYGVEWRPETEQDGNPFEIAASFRYDTALSREENRAACRKVLESVQAGDFFQMAGNYYYGNGPHSLLFIADYNANTDEVRWTDSNMKNDTVDGYHWGYMQYDAVRTAEWFVDAICMKNRGCTLYRLREDLFLR
;
A
#
# COMPACT_ATOMS: atom_id res chain seq x y z
N MET A 1 -72.77 54.42 1.68
CA MET A 1 -73.59 54.65 0.45
C MET A 1 -73.81 53.26 -0.16
N LYS A 2 -75.04 52.76 -0.41
CA LYS A 2 -75.91 53.05 -1.59
C LYS A 2 -75.10 53.02 -2.90
N ARG A 3 -75.39 52.26 -3.96
CA ARG A 3 -76.49 51.37 -4.44
C ARG A 3 -75.90 50.51 -5.61
N LEU A 4 -76.48 49.46 -6.24
CA LEU A 4 -77.60 48.50 -6.09
C LEU A 4 -77.57 47.56 -7.34
N ILE A 5 -78.46 46.55 -7.46
CA ILE A 5 -78.87 45.82 -8.71
C ILE A 5 -77.91 44.70 -9.20
N ALA A 6 -78.35 43.52 -9.70
CA ALA A 6 -79.56 42.71 -9.47
C ALA A 6 -79.42 41.29 -10.09
N LEU A 7 -80.05 40.30 -9.46
CA LEU A 7 -80.94 39.27 -10.04
C LEU A 7 -80.63 38.63 -11.43
N LEU A 8 -80.37 37.31 -11.45
CA LEU A 8 -80.98 36.39 -12.43
C LEU A 8 -80.91 34.91 -11.97
N ILE A 9 -81.69 34.06 -12.63
CA ILE A 9 -82.30 32.82 -12.13
C ILE A 9 -82.18 31.71 -13.21
N ILE A 10 -82.10 30.43 -12.78
CA ILE A 10 -82.19 29.18 -13.61
C ILE A 10 -81.00 28.96 -14.57
N LEU A 11 -80.28 27.83 -14.53
CA LEU A 11 -80.77 26.54 -15.04
C LEU A 11 -80.04 25.35 -14.37
N ALA A 12 -80.80 24.38 -13.85
CA ALA A 12 -80.27 23.07 -13.47
C ALA A 12 -80.31 22.15 -14.69
N GLY A 13 -79.19 21.51 -15.02
CA GLY A 13 -79.06 20.64 -16.18
C GLY A 13 -78.00 19.56 -15.99
N LEU A 14 -78.48 18.36 -15.65
CA LEU A 14 -77.96 17.06 -16.08
C LEU A 14 -76.45 16.96 -16.39
N PHE A 15 -75.66 16.38 -15.48
CA PHE A 15 -74.66 15.33 -15.78
C PHE A 15 -74.20 14.70 -14.46
N GLY A 16 -74.61 13.46 -14.19
CA GLY A 16 -74.02 12.66 -13.12
C GLY A 16 -72.75 11.99 -13.64
N PRO A 17 -71.56 12.20 -13.04
CA PRO A 17 -70.37 11.47 -13.42
C PRO A 17 -70.47 10.03 -12.91
N ALA A 18 -70.18 9.06 -13.78
CA ALA A 18 -69.94 7.70 -13.35
C ALA A 18 -68.68 7.68 -12.46
N ALA A 19 -68.76 7.01 -11.31
CA ALA A 19 -67.57 6.71 -10.53
C ALA A 19 -66.74 5.66 -11.29
N ALA A 20 -65.67 6.11 -11.93
CA ALA A 20 -64.58 5.22 -12.31
C ALA A 20 -63.80 4.90 -11.03
N GLU A 21 -63.84 3.64 -10.59
CA GLU A 21 -62.87 3.15 -9.62
C GLU A 21 -61.51 3.06 -10.34
N GLU A 22 -60.69 4.09 -10.19
CA GLU A 22 -59.26 3.96 -10.46
C GLU A 22 -58.67 2.99 -9.42
N GLU A 23 -58.56 1.71 -9.80
CA GLU A 23 -57.62 0.79 -9.16
C GLU A 23 -56.20 1.34 -9.35
N THR A 24 -55.84 2.27 -8.47
CA THR A 24 -54.46 2.70 -8.27
C THR A 24 -53.71 1.53 -7.65
N SER A 25 -53.21 0.66 -8.53
CA SER A 25 -52.24 -0.36 -8.19
C SER A 25 -50.98 0.32 -7.66
N PHE A 26 -50.96 0.57 -6.35
CA PHE A 26 -49.76 0.83 -5.59
C PHE A 26 -48.90 -0.44 -5.64
N LEU A 27 -48.11 -0.58 -6.72
CA LEU A 27 -46.97 -1.48 -6.73
C LEU A 27 -46.12 -1.07 -5.53
N SER A 28 -46.13 -1.89 -4.48
CA SER A 28 -45.35 -1.65 -3.29
C SER A 28 -43.89 -1.62 -3.70
N VAL A 29 -43.30 -0.43 -3.74
CA VAL A 29 -41.88 -0.25 -4.05
C VAL A 29 -41.11 -0.97 -2.95
N LEU A 30 -40.62 -2.17 -3.26
CA LEU A 30 -39.82 -2.95 -2.33
C LEU A 30 -38.61 -2.10 -1.94
N ALA A 31 -38.44 -1.92 -0.63
CA ALA A 31 -37.35 -1.12 -0.12
C ALA A 31 -36.03 -1.82 -0.49
N SER A 32 -35.26 -1.22 -1.39
CA SER A 32 -34.06 -1.85 -1.93
C SER A 32 -33.07 -2.17 -0.79
N PRO A 33 -32.46 -3.36 -0.79
CA PRO A 33 -31.42 -3.68 0.17
C PRO A 33 -30.25 -2.72 0.03
N ASN A 34 -29.55 -2.50 1.13
CA ASN A 34 -28.31 -1.73 1.18
C ASN A 34 -27.41 -2.37 2.23
N VAL A 35 -26.11 -2.48 1.96
CA VAL A 35 -25.12 -2.96 2.94
C VAL A 35 -23.96 -1.98 3.07
N THR A 36 -23.42 -1.90 4.28
CA THR A 36 -22.27 -1.08 4.66
C THR A 36 -21.29 -1.94 5.43
N ILE A 37 -20.07 -2.06 4.91
CA ILE A 37 -18.94 -2.67 5.61
C ILE A 37 -18.42 -1.64 6.61
N LEU A 38 -18.33 -2.03 7.89
CA LEU A 38 -17.78 -1.21 8.98
C LEU A 38 -16.32 -1.58 9.22
N LEU A 39 -16.01 -2.88 9.19
CA LEU A 39 -14.67 -3.44 9.22
C LEU A 39 -14.56 -4.59 8.20
N PRO A 40 -13.41 -4.78 7.53
CA PRO A 40 -12.26 -3.87 7.50
C PRO A 40 -12.53 -2.62 6.65
N SER A 41 -11.83 -1.53 6.96
CA SER A 41 -11.74 -0.35 6.09
C SER A 41 -10.78 -0.63 4.91
N SER A 42 -10.98 0.06 3.78
CA SER A 42 -10.10 -0.08 2.61
C SER A 42 -8.63 0.16 2.96
N GLY A 43 -7.77 -0.80 2.62
CA GLY A 43 -6.34 -0.72 2.92
C GLY A 43 -5.95 -0.98 4.38
N GLN A 44 -6.87 -1.47 5.21
CA GLN A 44 -6.52 -2.31 6.35
C GLN A 44 -6.20 -3.73 5.86
N SER A 45 -5.58 -4.53 6.72
CA SER A 45 -5.60 -5.98 6.60
C SER A 45 -5.79 -6.59 8.00
N TYR A 46 -5.53 -7.89 8.12
CA TYR A 46 -5.57 -8.68 9.34
C TYR A 46 -4.76 -8.09 10.52
N ASP A 47 -5.05 -8.58 11.71
CA ASP A 47 -4.39 -8.23 12.96
C ASP A 47 -2.99 -8.90 13.12
N PRO A 48 -2.22 -8.60 14.19
CA PRO A 48 -0.94 -9.26 14.47
C PRO A 48 -1.00 -10.76 14.79
N GLN A 49 -2.19 -11.37 14.80
CA GLN A 49 -2.44 -12.78 15.06
C GLN A 49 -2.88 -13.54 13.80
N GLY A 50 -2.90 -12.88 12.64
CA GLY A 50 -3.35 -13.49 11.38
C GLY A 50 -4.87 -13.63 11.29
N LEU A 51 -5.64 -12.80 11.98
CA LEU A 51 -7.11 -12.81 11.95
C LEU A 51 -7.67 -11.59 11.21
N LEU A 52 -8.69 -11.83 10.38
CA LEU A 52 -9.43 -10.77 9.68
C LEU A 52 -10.84 -10.65 10.25
N HIS A 53 -11.05 -9.65 11.10
CA HIS A 53 -12.37 -9.30 11.61
C HIS A 53 -13.19 -8.55 10.55
N VAL A 54 -14.42 -9.00 10.31
CA VAL A 54 -15.38 -8.36 9.41
C VAL A 54 -16.65 -8.03 10.18
N GLU A 55 -17.04 -6.76 10.15
CA GLU A 55 -18.29 -6.25 10.70
C GLU A 55 -19.05 -5.53 9.58
N ALA A 56 -20.31 -5.88 9.36
CA ALA A 56 -21.16 -5.21 8.38
C ALA A 56 -22.60 -5.07 8.87
N THR A 57 -23.28 -4.06 8.32
CA THR A 57 -24.69 -3.75 8.61
C THR A 57 -25.48 -3.59 7.32
N GLY A 58 -26.76 -3.94 7.37
CA GLY A 58 -27.69 -3.86 6.25
C GLY A 58 -28.90 -2.98 6.56
N LYS A 59 -29.63 -2.62 5.50
CA LYS A 59 -30.97 -2.04 5.56
C LYS A 59 -31.84 -2.73 4.53
N ASN A 60 -33.07 -3.08 4.89
CA ASN A 60 -33.99 -3.85 4.06
C ASN A 60 -33.42 -5.20 3.61
N VAL A 61 -32.63 -5.85 4.49
CA VAL A 61 -32.07 -7.18 4.28
C VAL A 61 -32.74 -8.19 5.22
N LYS A 62 -32.92 -9.42 4.75
CA LYS A 62 -33.34 -10.59 5.53
C LYS A 62 -32.15 -11.34 6.11
N TYR A 63 -31.07 -11.42 5.34
CA TYR A 63 -29.83 -12.08 5.70
C TYR A 63 -28.66 -11.44 4.94
N MET A 64 -27.44 -11.71 5.42
CA MET A 64 -26.21 -11.30 4.77
C MET A 64 -25.25 -12.48 4.64
N GLU A 65 -24.45 -12.43 3.57
CA GLU A 65 -23.34 -13.34 3.31
C GLU A 65 -22.06 -12.53 3.18
N VAL A 66 -21.04 -12.91 3.95
CA VAL A 66 -19.69 -12.36 3.89
C VAL A 66 -18.80 -13.41 3.26
N SER A 67 -18.19 -13.08 2.13
CA SER A 67 -17.23 -13.93 1.42
C SER A 67 -15.84 -13.31 1.54
N PHE A 68 -14.87 -14.09 2.02
CA PHE A 68 -13.45 -13.73 2.02
C PHE A 68 -12.74 -14.57 0.93
N THR A 69 -12.11 -13.90 -0.03
CA THR A 69 -11.50 -14.52 -1.22
C THR A 69 -10.02 -14.16 -1.32
N TYR A 70 -9.15 -15.18 -1.45
CA TYR A 70 -7.70 -15.06 -1.56
C TYR A 70 -7.17 -16.25 -2.38
N GLU A 71 -6.12 -16.06 -3.21
CA GLU A 71 -5.46 -17.14 -3.99
C GLU A 71 -6.40 -18.10 -4.79
N GLY A 72 -7.62 -17.67 -5.12
CA GLY A 72 -8.65 -18.49 -5.77
C GLY A 72 -9.53 -19.33 -4.83
N GLU A 73 -9.26 -19.33 -3.52
CA GLU A 73 -10.14 -19.88 -2.49
C GLU A 73 -11.19 -18.85 -2.04
N THR A 74 -12.34 -19.34 -1.55
CA THR A 74 -13.39 -18.48 -0.97
C THR A 74 -13.98 -19.13 0.28
N GLN A 75 -13.88 -18.44 1.41
CA GLN A 75 -14.58 -18.78 2.65
C GLN A 75 -15.86 -17.93 2.75
N VAL A 76 -16.99 -18.51 3.14
CA VAL A 76 -18.28 -17.82 3.22
C VAL A 76 -18.91 -18.01 4.60
N VAL A 77 -19.34 -16.91 5.21
CA VAL A 77 -20.13 -16.89 6.45
C VAL A 77 -21.48 -16.23 6.16
N ARG A 78 -22.57 -16.89 6.57
CA ARG A 78 -23.94 -16.38 6.44
C ARG A 78 -24.56 -16.14 7.81
N ALA A 79 -25.27 -15.04 7.96
CA ALA A 79 -26.10 -14.76 9.14
C ALA A 79 -27.43 -14.13 8.74
N ASP A 80 -28.49 -14.50 9.45
CA ASP A 80 -29.81 -13.87 9.30
C ASP A 80 -29.85 -12.52 10.05
N GLY A 81 -30.62 -11.56 9.52
CA GLY A 81 -30.77 -10.22 10.07
C GLY A 81 -29.97 -9.13 9.36
N ASP A 82 -29.89 -7.97 10.01
CA ASP A 82 -29.33 -6.71 9.49
C ASP A 82 -27.92 -6.37 10.03
N ARG A 83 -27.31 -7.28 10.79
CA ARG A 83 -25.92 -7.17 11.27
C ARG A 83 -25.22 -8.53 11.14
N ILE A 84 -23.97 -8.51 10.66
CA ILE A 84 -23.09 -9.68 10.65
C ILE A 84 -21.72 -9.28 11.21
N GLU A 85 -21.19 -10.14 12.07
CA GLU A 85 -19.88 -10.00 12.69
C GLU A 85 -19.22 -11.38 12.63
N CYS A 86 -18.07 -11.46 11.98
CA CYS A 86 -17.35 -12.72 11.77
C CYS A 86 -15.85 -12.49 11.74
N THR A 87 -15.08 -13.57 11.85
CA THR A 87 -13.62 -13.52 11.77
C THR A 87 -13.17 -14.63 10.84
N PHE A 88 -12.34 -14.28 9.86
CA PHE A 88 -11.66 -15.24 9.01
C PHE A 88 -10.25 -15.47 9.53
N ASP A 89 -9.83 -16.73 9.46
CA ASP A 89 -8.44 -17.09 9.57
C ASP A 89 -7.72 -16.71 8.26
N THR A 90 -6.56 -16.06 8.35
CA THR A 90 -5.77 -15.61 7.20
C THR A 90 -4.44 -16.33 7.02
N PHE A 91 -4.17 -17.41 7.75
CA PHE A 91 -2.90 -18.12 7.62
C PHE A 91 -2.59 -18.51 6.16
N GLN A 92 -1.35 -18.22 5.75
CA GLN A 92 -0.68 -18.68 4.52
C GLN A 92 -1.07 -18.03 3.18
N PHE A 93 -1.96 -17.04 3.12
CA PHE A 93 -2.13 -16.27 1.88
C PHE A 93 -0.98 -15.27 1.67
N THR A 94 -0.61 -15.02 0.41
CA THR A 94 0.54 -14.21 -0.01
C THR A 94 0.17 -13.10 -1.00
N GLU A 95 -0.92 -13.23 -1.74
CA GLU A 95 -1.45 -12.23 -2.67
C GLU A 95 -2.47 -11.29 -2.00
N SER A 96 -2.89 -10.19 -2.64
CA SER A 96 -3.97 -9.36 -2.10
C SER A 96 -5.30 -10.13 -2.07
N ALA A 97 -6.14 -9.85 -1.08
CA ALA A 97 -7.41 -10.57 -0.85
C ALA A 97 -8.61 -9.61 -0.87
N HIS A 98 -9.83 -10.14 -0.95
CA HIS A 98 -11.04 -9.31 -0.98
C HIS A 98 -12.10 -9.84 -0.02
N VAL A 99 -12.70 -8.94 0.75
CA VAL A 99 -13.94 -9.21 1.51
C VAL A 99 -15.10 -8.65 0.73
N THR A 100 -16.09 -9.48 0.44
CA THR A 100 -17.36 -9.10 -0.20
C THR A 100 -18.51 -9.36 0.75
N VAL A 101 -19.38 -8.37 0.93
CA VAL A 101 -20.61 -8.48 1.70
C VAL A 101 -21.79 -8.33 0.77
N ALA A 102 -22.62 -9.36 0.70
CA ALA A 102 -23.90 -9.39 -0.01
C ALA A 102 -25.04 -9.39 1.00
N GLY A 103 -25.96 -8.44 0.88
CA GLY A 103 -27.21 -8.40 1.66
C GLY A 103 -28.40 -8.65 0.76
N TYR A 104 -29.26 -9.57 1.19
CA TYR A 104 -30.38 -10.08 0.41
C TYR A 104 -31.69 -9.61 1.03
N GLY A 105 -32.56 -8.99 0.24
CA GLY A 105 -33.77 -8.31 0.68
C GLY A 105 -35.05 -9.11 0.42
N GLU A 106 -36.12 -8.39 0.09
CA GLU A 106 -37.35 -9.02 -0.39
C GLU A 106 -37.20 -9.58 -1.81
N THR A 107 -38.06 -10.53 -2.14
CA THR A 107 -38.18 -11.09 -3.49
C THR A 107 -39.02 -10.14 -4.35
N ASP A 108 -38.55 -9.83 -5.55
CA ASP A 108 -39.25 -8.96 -6.50
C ASP A 108 -40.50 -9.63 -7.11
N MET A 109 -41.25 -8.85 -7.89
CA MET A 109 -42.47 -9.31 -8.56
C MET A 109 -42.25 -10.42 -9.61
N TYR A 110 -41.00 -10.76 -9.92
CA TYR A 110 -40.60 -11.80 -10.87
C TYR A 110 -40.01 -13.04 -10.19
N GLY A 111 -39.87 -13.04 -8.86
CA GLY A 111 -39.32 -14.15 -8.10
C GLY A 111 -37.80 -14.06 -7.86
N TYR A 112 -37.14 -12.95 -8.19
CA TYR A 112 -35.71 -12.76 -7.92
C TYR A 112 -35.50 -12.08 -6.57
N GLU A 113 -34.57 -12.60 -5.77
CA GLU A 113 -34.20 -11.95 -4.50
C GLU A 113 -33.43 -10.66 -4.78
N THR A 114 -33.88 -9.54 -4.21
CA THR A 114 -33.16 -8.28 -4.34
C THR A 114 -31.84 -8.36 -3.56
N GLN A 115 -30.76 -7.80 -4.12
CA GLN A 115 -29.42 -7.92 -3.54
C GLN A 115 -28.69 -6.57 -3.55
N ALA A 116 -27.89 -6.31 -2.52
CA ALA A 116 -26.89 -5.25 -2.49
C ALA A 116 -25.52 -5.84 -2.15
N VAL A 117 -24.52 -5.51 -2.95
CA VAL A 117 -23.14 -6.02 -2.78
C VAL A 117 -22.17 -4.88 -2.53
N ARG A 118 -21.23 -5.06 -1.60
CA ARG A 118 -20.07 -4.20 -1.38
C ARG A 118 -18.83 -5.08 -1.23
N SER A 119 -17.69 -4.57 -1.66
CA SER A 119 -16.40 -5.24 -1.49
C SER A 119 -15.36 -4.26 -0.96
N VAL A 120 -14.35 -4.81 -0.29
CA VAL A 120 -13.19 -4.07 0.21
C VAL A 120 -11.93 -4.90 0.00
N ASP A 121 -10.88 -4.25 -0.48
CA ASP A 121 -9.59 -4.87 -0.78
C ASP A 121 -8.73 -4.91 0.48
N ILE A 122 -8.12 -6.07 0.70
CA ILE A 122 -7.25 -6.45 1.81
C ILE A 122 -5.83 -6.54 1.27
N LEU A 123 -4.90 -5.86 1.95
CA LEU A 123 -3.50 -5.86 1.54
C LEU A 123 -2.89 -7.25 1.62
N SER A 124 -1.98 -7.53 0.69
CA SER A 124 -1.07 -8.66 0.81
C SER A 124 -0.10 -8.47 2.00
N PRO A 125 0.53 -9.55 2.50
CA PRO A 125 1.53 -9.44 3.56
C PRO A 125 2.73 -8.57 3.21
N ARG A 126 3.18 -8.65 1.95
CA ARG A 126 4.21 -7.76 1.41
C ARG A 126 3.76 -6.29 1.45
N GLU A 127 2.55 -6.00 0.95
CA GLU A 127 1.98 -4.64 0.94
C GLU A 127 1.82 -4.08 2.36
N LYS A 128 1.36 -4.90 3.32
CA LYS A 128 1.22 -4.52 4.72
C LYS A 128 2.58 -4.16 5.33
N LEU A 129 3.59 -5.01 5.16
CA LEU A 129 4.95 -4.76 5.66
C LEU A 129 5.53 -3.45 5.09
N ILE A 130 5.33 -3.18 3.80
CA ILE A 130 5.74 -1.92 3.15
C ILE A 130 5.05 -0.72 3.81
N ARG A 131 3.73 -0.78 4.05
CA ARG A 131 2.99 0.32 4.73
C ARG A 131 3.40 0.51 6.19
N ASP A 132 3.69 -0.56 6.91
CA ASP A 132 4.20 -0.50 8.29
C ASP A 132 5.57 0.19 8.33
N MET A 133 6.49 -0.17 7.41
CA MET A 133 7.78 0.51 7.24
C MET A 133 7.65 2.00 6.90
N PHE A 134 6.73 2.37 5.99
CA PHE A 134 6.46 3.78 5.65
C PHE A 134 5.91 4.55 6.85
N SER A 135 4.99 3.94 7.61
CA SER A 135 4.40 4.54 8.81
C SER A 135 5.45 4.77 9.89
N LEU A 136 6.37 3.82 10.08
CA LEU A 136 7.51 3.96 10.99
C LEU A 136 8.52 5.01 10.51
N ALA A 137 8.80 5.09 9.21
CA ALA A 137 9.64 6.14 8.65
C ALA A 137 9.01 7.52 8.87
N TYR A 138 7.72 7.71 8.59
CA TYR A 138 7.02 8.96 8.87
C TYR A 138 7.01 9.33 10.36
N LYS A 139 6.84 8.33 11.25
CA LYS A 139 6.94 8.53 12.70
C LYS A 139 8.33 8.98 13.12
N ASN A 140 9.38 8.29 12.66
CA ASN A 140 10.78 8.63 12.96
C ASN A 140 11.15 10.03 12.46
N PHE A 141 10.64 10.45 11.30
CA PHE A 141 10.87 11.80 10.75
C PHE A 141 10.34 12.91 11.67
N ARG A 142 9.29 12.63 12.44
CA ARG A 142 8.65 13.58 13.35
C ARG A 142 9.12 13.47 14.80
N ASP A 143 9.99 12.51 15.09
CA ASP A 143 10.56 12.27 16.41
C ASP A 143 11.95 12.93 16.49
N PRO A 144 12.17 13.92 17.38
CA PRO A 144 13.49 14.54 17.56
C PRO A 144 14.63 13.57 17.87
N TYR A 145 14.34 12.38 18.43
CA TYR A 145 15.35 11.35 18.70
C TYR A 145 15.93 10.73 17.41
N TYR A 146 15.16 10.71 16.32
CA TYR A 146 15.54 10.13 15.03
C TYR A 146 15.77 11.15 13.93
N TYR A 147 15.07 12.29 13.95
CA TYR A 147 15.15 13.34 12.93
C TYR A 147 16.57 13.91 12.75
N HIS A 148 17.28 14.15 13.85
CA HIS A 148 18.68 14.53 13.89
C HIS A 148 19.40 13.60 14.85
N ALA A 149 20.25 12.74 14.32
CA ALA A 149 20.81 11.62 15.08
C ALA A 149 22.32 11.47 14.84
N PRO A 150 23.07 10.89 15.79
CA PRO A 150 24.45 10.47 15.58
C PRO A 150 24.59 9.67 14.28
N ALA A 151 25.66 9.90 13.53
CA ALA A 151 25.99 9.19 12.29
C ALA A 151 27.51 9.06 12.06
N GLN A 152 28.30 9.13 13.15
CA GLN A 152 29.77 9.12 13.13
C GLN A 152 30.33 7.70 13.05
N GLU A 153 29.71 6.77 13.79
CA GLU A 153 30.17 5.39 13.94
C GLU A 153 29.32 4.41 13.12
N ASP A 154 29.87 3.27 12.71
CA ASP A 154 29.16 2.30 11.85
C ASP A 154 27.86 1.73 12.47
N TRP A 155 27.68 1.84 13.79
CA TRP A 155 26.48 1.44 14.54
C TRP A 155 25.51 2.59 14.84
N ASP A 156 25.86 3.84 14.48
CA ASP A 156 25.05 5.00 14.82
C ASP A 156 23.70 5.00 14.09
N ARG A 157 22.63 5.38 14.80
CA ARG A 157 21.24 5.22 14.34
C ARG A 157 20.81 6.15 13.20
N GLY A 158 21.58 7.21 12.94
CA GLY A 158 21.44 8.13 11.82
C GLY A 158 22.20 7.68 10.56
N VAL A 159 23.07 6.66 10.63
CA VAL A 159 23.69 6.10 9.42
C VAL A 159 22.59 5.54 8.51
N CYS A 160 22.63 5.89 7.22
CA CYS A 160 21.61 5.58 6.22
C CYS A 160 21.19 4.09 6.23
N LYS A 161 22.18 3.20 6.26
CA LYS A 161 22.00 1.75 6.35
C LYS A 161 21.26 1.32 7.63
N ASN A 162 21.66 1.84 8.78
CA ASN A 162 21.06 1.49 10.08
C ASN A 162 19.63 2.04 10.22
N PHE A 163 19.34 3.17 9.56
CA PHE A 163 17.99 3.67 9.42
C PHE A 163 17.11 2.70 8.61
N VAL A 164 17.51 2.31 7.39
CA VAL A 164 16.69 1.41 6.56
C VAL A 164 16.57 0.00 7.14
N MET A 165 17.65 -0.55 7.71
CA MET A 165 17.61 -1.84 8.43
C MET A 165 16.56 -1.81 9.56
N ARG A 166 16.57 -0.76 10.39
CA ARG A 166 15.61 -0.61 11.49
C ARG A 166 14.15 -0.59 11.02
N LEU A 167 13.86 -0.08 9.82
CA LEU A 167 12.49 -0.11 9.28
C LEU A 167 12.00 -1.55 9.11
N PHE A 168 12.82 -2.41 8.51
CA PHE A 168 12.51 -3.82 8.33
C PHE A 168 12.58 -4.61 9.65
N ASP A 169 13.66 -4.45 10.41
CA ASP A 169 13.93 -5.19 11.66
C ASP A 169 12.87 -4.94 12.74
N THR A 170 12.10 -3.85 12.67
CA THR A 170 10.99 -3.58 13.63
C THR A 170 9.78 -4.49 13.42
N TYR A 171 9.59 -5.04 12.21
CA TYR A 171 8.37 -5.76 11.83
C TYR A 171 8.61 -7.21 11.38
N LYS A 172 9.84 -7.54 10.97
CA LYS A 172 10.20 -8.82 10.33
C LYS A 172 9.73 -10.08 11.08
N ASP A 173 9.69 -10.04 12.43
CA ASP A 173 9.41 -11.22 13.26
C ASP A 173 7.96 -11.71 13.15
N ALA A 174 7.04 -10.85 12.68
CA ALA A 174 5.66 -11.22 12.39
C ALA A 174 5.49 -11.95 11.05
N TYR A 175 6.54 -12.02 10.21
CA TYR A 175 6.46 -12.53 8.85
C TYR A 175 7.36 -13.76 8.61
N ALA A 176 7.05 -14.51 7.58
CA ALA A 176 7.87 -15.60 7.06
C ALA A 176 7.73 -15.71 5.54
N MET A 177 8.64 -16.45 4.89
CA MET A 177 8.50 -16.84 3.48
C MET A 177 7.77 -18.18 3.39
N LYS A 178 6.79 -18.33 2.49
CA LYS A 178 5.94 -19.54 2.33
C LYS A 178 6.76 -20.81 2.10
N ALA A 179 7.93 -20.70 1.44
CA ALA A 179 8.86 -21.80 1.22
C ALA A 179 9.76 -22.14 2.44
N TYR A 180 9.93 -21.21 3.40
CA TYR A 180 10.82 -21.33 4.57
C TYR A 180 10.13 -20.79 5.84
N PRO A 181 9.01 -21.38 6.28
CA PRO A 181 8.15 -20.83 7.33
C PRO A 181 8.87 -20.67 8.68
N ASP A 182 9.81 -21.56 8.99
CA ASP A 182 10.55 -21.56 10.25
C ASP A 182 11.74 -20.60 10.28
N LEU A 183 12.18 -20.09 9.11
CA LEU A 183 13.45 -19.35 8.99
C LEU A 183 13.30 -17.89 9.38
N GLU A 184 14.12 -17.41 10.32
CA GLU A 184 14.14 -16.00 10.71
C GLU A 184 14.53 -15.14 9.50
N LEU A 185 13.74 -14.09 9.22
CA LEU A 185 14.05 -13.18 8.12
C LEU A 185 15.17 -12.20 8.55
N HIS A 186 16.01 -11.75 7.62
CA HIS A 186 16.90 -10.62 7.87
C HIS A 186 17.22 -9.82 6.60
N MET A 187 17.63 -8.57 6.78
CA MET A 187 18.19 -7.76 5.70
C MET A 187 19.69 -8.09 5.51
N PRO A 188 20.13 -8.52 4.31
CA PRO A 188 21.54 -8.83 4.05
C PRO A 188 22.50 -7.68 4.38
N LYS A 189 23.71 -8.02 4.79
CA LYS A 189 24.76 -7.01 5.07
C LYS A 189 25.38 -6.52 3.75
N ASN A 190 25.83 -5.26 3.71
CA ASN A 190 26.66 -4.75 2.60
C ASN A 190 27.80 -5.72 2.25
N ASN A 191 28.05 -5.89 0.95
CA ASN A 191 29.18 -6.70 0.48
C ASN A 191 30.51 -6.04 0.87
N SER A 192 31.59 -6.82 0.94
CA SER A 192 32.89 -6.28 1.37
C SER A 192 33.54 -5.42 0.28
N LYS A 193 34.37 -4.44 0.67
CA LYS A 193 35.19 -3.63 -0.27
C LYS A 193 35.98 -4.48 -1.27
N VAL A 194 36.45 -5.66 -0.85
CA VAL A 194 37.21 -6.60 -1.69
C VAL A 194 36.30 -7.28 -2.72
N ASN A 195 35.09 -7.67 -2.31
CA ASN A 195 34.14 -8.37 -3.16
C ASN A 195 33.43 -7.44 -4.16
N CYS A 196 33.23 -6.15 -3.81
CA CYS A 196 32.68 -5.17 -4.75
C CYS A 196 33.66 -4.84 -5.89
N ALA A 197 34.97 -5.04 -5.71
CA ALA A 197 35.99 -4.64 -6.68
C ALA A 197 35.73 -5.28 -8.07
N PRO A 198 35.81 -4.51 -9.18
CA PRO A 198 36.40 -3.17 -9.31
C PRO A 198 35.48 -1.99 -8.92
N TYR A 199 34.26 -2.25 -8.46
CA TYR A 199 33.29 -1.24 -8.06
C TYR A 199 33.49 -0.76 -6.62
N ASP A 200 33.01 0.45 -6.35
CA ASP A 200 32.99 1.08 -5.04
C ASP A 200 32.14 0.26 -4.04
N TYR A 201 32.49 0.31 -2.76
CA TYR A 201 31.71 -0.34 -1.70
C TYR A 201 30.31 0.28 -1.56
N GLY A 202 29.32 -0.57 -1.27
CA GLY A 202 27.91 -0.17 -1.11
C GLY A 202 27.12 -0.06 -2.40
N VAL A 203 27.62 -0.59 -3.52
CA VAL A 203 26.78 -0.85 -4.71
C VAL A 203 25.83 -2.04 -4.51
N GLU A 204 26.08 -2.90 -3.51
CA GLU A 204 25.32 -4.12 -3.24
C GLU A 204 25.51 -4.66 -1.80
N TRP A 205 24.51 -5.46 -1.39
CA TRP A 205 24.61 -6.43 -0.31
C TRP A 205 25.38 -7.69 -0.73
N ARG A 206 25.72 -8.50 0.28
CA ARG A 206 26.28 -9.84 0.09
C ARG A 206 25.30 -10.71 -0.70
N PRO A 207 25.80 -11.66 -1.51
CA PRO A 207 24.96 -12.68 -2.12
C PRO A 207 24.41 -13.60 -1.01
N GLU A 208 23.14 -13.45 -0.71
CA GLU A 208 22.36 -14.22 0.26
C GLU A 208 21.01 -14.57 -0.40
N THR A 209 20.51 -15.77 -0.17
CA THR A 209 19.31 -16.35 -0.83
C THR A 209 18.14 -16.49 0.14
N GLU A 210 16.96 -16.85 -0.35
CA GLU A 210 15.83 -17.18 0.52
C GLU A 210 16.13 -18.33 1.50
N GLN A 211 17.08 -19.21 1.17
CA GLN A 211 17.54 -20.31 2.03
C GLN A 211 18.42 -19.82 3.19
N ASP A 212 18.99 -18.61 3.07
CA ASP A 212 19.77 -17.95 4.12
C ASP A 212 18.90 -17.07 5.02
N GLY A 213 17.61 -16.85 4.69
CA GLY A 213 16.68 -15.97 5.41
C GLY A 213 16.53 -14.58 4.79
N ASN A 214 17.07 -14.35 3.59
CA ASN A 214 16.91 -13.10 2.85
C ASN A 214 15.53 -13.04 2.14
N PRO A 215 14.60 -12.14 2.53
CA PRO A 215 13.30 -11.98 1.87
C PRO A 215 13.34 -11.03 0.66
N PHE A 216 14.53 -10.62 0.20
CA PHE A 216 14.71 -9.66 -0.88
C PHE A 216 15.27 -10.30 -2.15
N GLU A 217 14.61 -10.04 -3.28
CA GLU A 217 15.14 -10.30 -4.62
C GLU A 217 15.84 -9.06 -5.21
N ILE A 218 16.77 -9.26 -6.15
CA ILE A 218 17.34 -8.16 -6.94
C ILE A 218 16.39 -7.86 -8.09
N ALA A 219 15.57 -6.83 -7.95
CA ALA A 219 14.62 -6.40 -8.98
C ALA A 219 15.33 -5.75 -10.18
N ALA A 220 16.38 -4.97 -9.92
CA ALA A 220 17.20 -4.33 -10.95
C ALA A 220 18.59 -3.96 -10.41
N SER A 221 19.58 -3.85 -11.29
CA SER A 221 20.90 -3.32 -10.93
C SER A 221 21.58 -2.63 -12.10
N PHE A 222 22.47 -1.70 -11.79
CA PHE A 222 23.35 -1.04 -12.76
C PHE A 222 24.79 -1.05 -12.24
N ARG A 223 25.73 -1.26 -13.15
CA ARG A 223 27.17 -1.17 -12.93
C ARG A 223 27.76 -0.44 -14.14
N TYR A 224 28.62 0.55 -13.92
CA TYR A 224 29.22 1.30 -15.00
C TYR A 224 30.16 0.42 -15.82
N ASP A 225 29.94 0.37 -17.13
CA ASP A 225 30.77 -0.37 -18.08
C ASP A 225 31.63 0.60 -18.90
N THR A 226 32.96 0.43 -18.81
CA THR A 226 33.93 1.23 -19.57
C THR A 226 34.01 0.87 -21.06
N ALA A 227 33.37 -0.21 -21.50
CA ALA A 227 33.26 -0.57 -22.92
C ALA A 227 32.10 0.15 -23.63
N LEU A 228 31.11 0.66 -22.88
CA LEU A 228 29.97 1.40 -23.40
C LEU A 228 30.22 2.92 -23.43
N SER A 229 29.48 3.62 -24.29
CA SER A 229 29.44 5.09 -24.27
C SER A 229 28.85 5.63 -22.96
N ARG A 230 28.99 6.95 -22.73
CA ARG A 230 28.38 7.60 -21.57
C ARG A 230 26.85 7.53 -21.66
N GLU A 231 26.32 7.70 -22.86
CA GLU A 231 24.90 7.72 -23.18
C GLU A 231 24.24 6.36 -22.95
N GLU A 232 24.90 5.27 -23.37
CA GLU A 232 24.46 3.89 -23.09
C GLU A 232 24.48 3.57 -21.60
N ASN A 233 25.55 3.94 -20.88
CA ASN A 233 25.63 3.78 -19.42
C ASN A 233 24.50 4.55 -18.71
N ARG A 234 24.23 5.80 -19.11
CA ARG A 234 23.14 6.60 -18.54
C ARG A 234 21.78 5.96 -18.80
N ALA A 235 21.52 5.49 -20.02
CA ALA A 235 20.28 4.79 -20.35
C ALA A 235 20.11 3.49 -19.55
N ALA A 236 21.18 2.72 -19.32
CA ALA A 236 21.16 1.53 -18.48
C ALA A 236 20.90 1.86 -17.00
N CYS A 237 21.56 2.88 -16.45
CA CYS A 237 21.31 3.37 -15.10
C CYS A 237 19.86 3.86 -14.94
N ARG A 238 19.36 4.63 -15.93
CA ARG A 238 18.03 5.22 -15.91
C ARG A 238 16.93 4.15 -15.89
N LYS A 239 17.08 3.04 -16.64
CA LYS A 239 16.15 1.90 -16.59
C LYS A 239 15.97 1.30 -15.20
N VAL A 240 16.99 1.33 -14.34
CA VAL A 240 16.86 0.90 -12.93
C VAL A 240 15.92 1.84 -12.17
N LEU A 241 16.11 3.16 -12.32
CA LEU A 241 15.27 4.16 -11.66
C LEU A 241 13.83 4.15 -12.21
N GLU A 242 13.64 3.87 -13.51
CA GLU A 242 12.32 3.74 -14.15
C GLU A 242 11.58 2.44 -13.73
N SER A 243 12.28 1.48 -13.11
CA SER A 243 11.71 0.21 -12.60
C SER A 243 11.37 0.21 -11.10
N VAL A 244 11.58 1.34 -10.43
CA VAL A 244 11.34 1.53 -8.99
C VAL A 244 9.86 1.37 -8.65
N GLN A 245 9.60 0.57 -7.61
CA GLN A 245 8.32 0.43 -6.94
C GLN A 245 8.39 0.91 -5.49
N ALA A 246 7.23 1.26 -4.94
CA ALA A 246 7.07 1.53 -3.52
C ALA A 246 7.50 0.31 -2.69
N GLY A 247 8.38 0.52 -1.71
CA GLY A 247 8.90 -0.52 -0.83
C GLY A 247 10.25 -1.11 -1.28
N ASP A 248 10.75 -0.72 -2.44
CA ASP A 248 12.08 -1.13 -2.87
C ASP A 248 13.18 -0.45 -2.05
N PHE A 249 14.10 -1.26 -1.53
CA PHE A 249 15.34 -0.80 -0.91
C PHE A 249 16.39 -0.55 -1.98
N PHE A 250 17.12 0.55 -1.87
CA PHE A 250 18.10 0.94 -2.87
C PHE A 250 19.47 1.12 -2.22
N GLN A 251 20.47 0.43 -2.76
CA GLN A 251 21.88 0.69 -2.49
C GLN A 251 22.52 1.36 -3.69
N MET A 252 23.38 2.34 -3.43
CA MET A 252 24.18 2.99 -4.45
C MET A 252 25.55 3.37 -3.91
N ALA A 253 26.56 3.38 -4.80
CA ALA A 253 27.73 4.21 -4.61
C ALA A 253 27.63 5.39 -5.58
N GLY A 254 27.71 6.63 -5.07
CA GLY A 254 27.47 7.83 -5.86
C GLY A 254 28.22 9.08 -5.37
N ASN A 255 28.22 10.12 -6.19
CA ASN A 255 28.66 11.48 -5.82
C ASN A 255 27.46 12.41 -6.03
N TYR A 256 26.71 12.60 -4.95
CA TYR A 256 25.50 13.40 -4.90
C TYR A 256 25.79 14.73 -4.19
N TYR A 257 24.89 15.70 -4.34
CA TYR A 257 25.09 17.08 -3.85
C TYR A 257 25.50 17.19 -2.35
N TYR A 258 25.13 16.20 -1.53
CA TYR A 258 25.40 16.18 -0.08
C TYR A 258 26.50 15.19 0.35
N GLY A 259 27.10 14.41 -0.56
CA GLY A 259 28.04 13.35 -0.16
C GLY A 259 28.60 12.52 -1.31
N ASN A 260 29.69 11.81 -1.03
CA ASN A 260 30.41 10.99 -1.99
C ASN A 260 30.77 9.64 -1.36
N GLY A 261 30.18 8.54 -1.86
CA GLY A 261 30.39 7.20 -1.33
C GLY A 261 29.11 6.33 -1.31
N PRO A 262 29.05 5.32 -0.43
CA PRO A 262 27.89 4.44 -0.29
C PRO A 262 26.69 5.17 0.32
N HIS A 263 25.49 4.86 -0.15
CA HIS A 263 24.25 5.31 0.48
C HIS A 263 23.16 4.22 0.43
N SER A 264 22.15 4.35 1.29
CA SER A 264 21.00 3.44 1.33
C SER A 264 19.71 4.20 1.63
N LEU A 265 18.66 3.88 0.90
CA LEU A 265 17.34 4.52 1.01
C LEU A 265 16.21 3.52 0.74
N LEU A 266 14.99 3.90 1.11
CA LEU A 266 13.75 3.17 0.82
C LEU A 266 12.87 4.04 -0.07
N PHE A 267 12.49 3.54 -1.25
CA PHE A 267 11.52 4.22 -2.12
C PHE A 267 10.11 4.11 -1.55
N ILE A 268 9.38 5.23 -1.49
CA ILE A 268 8.06 5.33 -0.86
C ILE A 268 6.90 5.45 -1.87
N ALA A 269 7.22 5.47 -3.16
CA ALA A 269 6.28 5.49 -4.27
C ALA A 269 6.95 4.88 -5.50
N ASP A 270 6.15 4.37 -6.43
CA ASP A 270 6.61 3.96 -7.75
C ASP A 270 7.19 5.16 -8.53
N TYR A 271 8.03 4.88 -9.53
CA TYR A 271 8.51 5.90 -10.46
C TYR A 271 7.34 6.57 -11.22
N ASN A 272 7.29 7.91 -11.19
CA ASN A 272 6.25 8.68 -11.88
C ASN A 272 6.72 9.12 -13.27
N ALA A 273 6.38 8.31 -14.29
CA ALA A 273 6.70 8.59 -15.69
C ALA A 273 6.14 9.92 -16.24
N ASN A 274 5.13 10.53 -15.60
CA ASN A 274 4.57 11.81 -16.04
C ASN A 274 5.40 13.01 -15.57
N THR A 275 6.16 12.88 -14.47
CA THR A 275 6.96 13.95 -13.87
C THR A 275 8.48 13.66 -13.84
N ASP A 276 8.88 12.46 -14.28
CA ASP A 276 10.25 11.90 -14.14
C ASP A 276 10.69 11.71 -12.68
N GLU A 277 9.76 11.67 -11.72
CA GLU A 277 10.08 11.70 -10.29
C GLU A 277 10.22 10.32 -9.64
N VAL A 278 11.18 10.23 -8.71
CA VAL A 278 11.27 9.17 -7.69
C VAL A 278 11.17 9.80 -6.30
N ARG A 279 10.51 9.10 -5.35
CA ARG A 279 10.26 9.58 -3.98
C ARG A 279 10.77 8.58 -2.95
N TRP A 280 11.49 9.05 -1.94
CA TRP A 280 12.13 8.18 -0.96
C TRP A 280 12.17 8.72 0.47
N THR A 281 12.58 7.86 1.39
CA THR A 281 12.99 8.19 2.76
C THR A 281 14.38 7.62 3.04
N ASP A 282 15.22 8.39 3.74
CA ASP A 282 16.56 8.01 4.15
C ASP A 282 17.03 8.76 5.40
N SER A 283 18.29 8.54 5.80
CA SER A 283 18.97 9.34 6.81
C SER A 283 20.42 9.58 6.38
N ASN A 284 21.06 10.65 6.86
CA ASN A 284 22.46 11.02 6.57
C ASN A 284 22.79 11.28 5.08
N MET A 285 21.79 11.37 4.18
CA MET A 285 22.03 12.02 2.88
C MET A 285 22.36 13.49 3.13
N LYS A 286 21.48 14.21 3.84
CA LYS A 286 21.82 15.49 4.49
C LYS A 286 22.45 15.24 5.85
N ASN A 287 23.51 15.97 6.18
CA ASN A 287 24.25 15.85 7.43
C ASN A 287 24.85 17.19 7.89
N ASP A 288 25.34 17.23 9.12
CA ASP A 288 26.16 18.30 9.67
C ASP A 288 27.17 17.77 10.71
N THR A 289 28.06 18.65 11.18
CA THR A 289 29.04 18.35 12.22
C THR A 289 28.85 19.34 13.36
N VAL A 290 28.62 18.83 14.56
CA VAL A 290 28.41 19.62 15.79
C VAL A 290 29.52 19.23 16.78
N ASP A 291 30.31 20.21 17.21
CA ASP A 291 31.46 20.05 18.12
C ASP A 291 32.45 18.92 17.71
N GLY A 292 32.59 18.71 16.39
CA GLY A 292 33.47 17.69 15.81
C GLY A 292 32.85 16.28 15.69
N TYR A 293 31.60 16.09 16.12
CA TYR A 293 30.85 14.84 15.94
C TYR A 293 29.93 14.93 14.71
N HIS A 294 29.85 13.86 13.91
CA HIS A 294 29.01 13.82 12.70
C HIS A 294 27.56 13.37 12.98
N TRP A 295 26.60 14.11 12.43
CA TRP A 295 25.16 13.87 12.62
C TRP A 295 24.43 13.76 11.28
N GLY A 296 23.51 12.79 11.19
CA GLY A 296 22.64 12.58 10.04
C GLY A 296 21.28 13.21 10.27
N TYR A 297 20.74 13.89 9.24
CA TYR A 297 19.34 14.26 9.19
C TYR A 297 18.53 13.15 8.53
N MET A 298 17.36 12.87 9.08
CA MET A 298 16.37 12.00 8.46
C MET A 298 15.52 12.78 7.46
N GLN A 299 15.27 12.18 6.29
CA GLN A 299 14.40 12.74 5.26
C GLN A 299 13.24 11.78 5.02
N TYR A 300 12.02 12.31 4.96
CA TYR A 300 10.84 11.60 4.51
C TYR A 300 10.21 12.39 3.37
N ASP A 301 9.72 11.69 2.36
CA ASP A 301 9.17 12.29 1.14
C ASP A 301 10.17 13.23 0.41
N ALA A 302 11.42 12.79 0.32
CA ALA A 302 12.40 13.42 -0.55
C ALA A 302 12.05 13.09 -2.01
N VAL A 303 12.08 14.11 -2.88
CA VAL A 303 11.74 13.98 -4.30
C VAL A 303 12.83 14.57 -5.20
N ARG A 304 13.19 13.83 -6.25
CA ARG A 304 14.09 14.25 -7.34
C ARG A 304 13.69 13.54 -8.63
N THR A 305 14.20 14.04 -9.76
CA THR A 305 14.08 13.34 -11.03
C THR A 305 14.95 12.07 -11.04
N ALA A 306 14.60 11.08 -11.85
CA ALA A 306 15.46 9.91 -12.10
C ALA A 306 16.85 10.35 -12.61
N GLU A 307 16.90 11.39 -13.44
CA GLU A 307 18.15 11.94 -13.99
C GLU A 307 19.13 12.44 -12.91
N TRP A 308 18.62 12.94 -11.77
CA TRP A 308 19.47 13.35 -10.64
C TRP A 308 20.24 12.17 -10.03
N PHE A 309 19.59 11.00 -9.92
CA PHE A 309 20.26 9.77 -9.50
C PHE A 309 21.22 9.25 -10.56
N VAL A 310 20.85 9.32 -11.84
CA VAL A 310 21.74 8.97 -12.96
C VAL A 310 23.02 9.82 -12.92
N ASP A 311 22.93 11.13 -12.68
CA ASP A 311 24.10 12.00 -12.52
C ASP A 311 24.96 11.64 -11.31
N ALA A 312 24.37 11.23 -10.18
CA ALA A 312 25.11 10.82 -9.00
C ALA A 312 25.83 9.47 -9.16
N ILE A 313 25.20 8.50 -9.83
CA ILE A 313 25.61 7.09 -9.87
C ILE A 313 26.42 6.74 -11.12
N CYS A 314 26.11 7.32 -12.28
CA CYS A 314 26.64 6.90 -13.58
C CYS A 314 28.08 7.40 -13.83
N MET A 315 29.02 6.90 -13.04
CA MET A 315 30.46 7.19 -13.12
C MET A 315 31.28 5.89 -13.03
N LYS A 316 32.53 5.95 -13.47
CA LYS A 316 33.47 4.83 -13.40
C LYS A 316 33.55 4.23 -11.98
N ASN A 317 33.59 2.90 -11.90
CA ASN A 317 33.59 2.09 -10.67
C ASN A 317 32.28 2.17 -9.85
N ARG A 318 31.18 2.72 -10.37
CA ARG A 318 29.94 2.87 -9.60
C ARG A 318 28.76 2.11 -10.16
N GLY A 319 27.69 2.12 -9.38
CA GLY A 319 26.49 1.37 -9.64
C GLY A 319 25.48 1.49 -8.51
N CYS A 320 24.37 0.81 -8.71
CA CYS A 320 23.30 0.68 -7.73
C CYS A 320 22.60 -0.67 -7.87
N THR A 321 21.92 -1.09 -6.81
CA THR A 321 21.09 -2.30 -6.78
C THR A 321 19.78 -1.98 -6.09
N LEU A 322 18.69 -2.42 -6.71
CA LEU A 322 17.32 -2.30 -6.27
C LEU A 322 16.87 -3.65 -5.72
N TYR A 323 16.48 -3.67 -4.45
CA TYR A 323 16.09 -4.85 -3.70
C TYR A 323 14.62 -4.80 -3.34
N ARG A 324 13.86 -5.81 -3.75
CA ARG A 324 12.41 -5.87 -3.61
C ARG A 324 12.02 -6.98 -2.64
N LEU A 325 11.10 -6.71 -1.73
CA LEU A 325 10.49 -7.76 -0.91
C LEU A 325 9.77 -8.75 -1.82
N ARG A 326 10.00 -10.04 -1.63
CA ARG A 326 9.34 -11.12 -2.36
C ARG A 326 7.82 -11.11 -2.12
N GLU A 327 7.07 -11.61 -3.11
CA GLU A 327 5.61 -11.76 -2.99
C GLU A 327 5.22 -12.92 -2.06
N ASP A 328 6.07 -13.95 -1.89
CA ASP A 328 5.76 -15.17 -1.12
C ASP A 328 5.85 -14.99 0.42
N LEU A 329 5.69 -13.76 0.92
CA LEU A 329 5.64 -13.45 2.34
C LEU A 329 4.23 -13.72 2.91
N PHE A 330 4.16 -14.25 4.13
CA PHE A 330 2.92 -14.45 4.89
C PHE A 330 3.11 -14.07 6.38
N LEU A 331 2.03 -13.88 7.14
CA LEU A 331 2.10 -13.72 8.60
C LEU A 331 2.26 -15.05 9.33
N ARG A 332 3.05 -15.03 10.40
CA ARG A 332 3.21 -16.14 11.36
C ARG A 332 2.08 -16.22 12.37
#